data_AF-J9FA60-F1
#
_entry.id   AF-J9FA60-F1
#
_cell.length_a   1.000
_cell.length_b   1.000
_cell.length_c   1.000
_cell.angle_alpha   90.00
_cell.angle_beta   90.00
_cell.angle_gamma   90.00
#
_symmetry.space_group_name_H-M   'P 1'
#
loop_
_entity.id
_entity.type
_entity.pdbx_description
1 polymer ?
#
loop_
_entity_poly.entity_id
_entity_poly.type
_entity_poly.pdbx_seq_one_letter_code
_entity_poly.pdbx_strand_id
1 'polypeptide(L)'
;MGRDAFSQYHPLTNFLFFVGAIGFCVVFQHPAYLAVGISGAVVYYLLLHGRVGLHRLMGMLPVFLVVSGLNPLFNHYGSRALFTAFGKPYTLEA
;
A
#
# COMPACT_ATOMS: atom_id res chain seq x y z
N MET A 1 -15.95 20.19 -8.21
CA MET A 1 -14.92 19.21 -8.59
C MET A 1 -14.23 19.76 -9.84
N GLY A 2 -13.09 20.44 -9.68
CA GLY A 2 -12.34 20.98 -10.82
C GLY A 2 -11.75 19.83 -11.62
N ARG A 3 -11.73 19.94 -12.95
CA ARG A 3 -11.13 18.95 -13.86
C ARG A 3 -9.75 18.54 -13.34
N ASP A 4 -9.62 17.30 -12.88
CA ASP A 4 -8.33 16.75 -12.49
C ASP A 4 -7.46 16.56 -13.76
N ALA A 5 -6.13 16.53 -13.58
CA ALA A 5 -5.21 16.43 -14.71
C ALA A 5 -5.44 15.16 -15.56
N PHE A 6 -5.98 14.10 -14.95
CA PHE A 6 -6.25 12.82 -15.59
C PHE A 6 -7.55 12.78 -16.41
N SER A 7 -8.56 13.57 -16.05
CA SER A 7 -9.82 13.72 -16.79
C SER A 7 -9.65 14.35 -18.17
N GLN A 8 -8.47 14.92 -18.45
CA GLN A 8 -8.12 15.46 -19.76
C GLN A 8 -7.41 14.45 -20.66
N TYR A 9 -6.95 13.32 -20.12
CA TYR A 9 -6.27 12.27 -20.88
C TYR A 9 -7.22 11.14 -21.29
N HIS A 10 -6.82 10.39 -22.33
CA HIS A 10 -7.60 9.27 -22.83
C HIS A 10 -7.77 8.20 -21.74
N PRO A 11 -8.99 7.67 -21.51
CA PRO A 11 -9.27 6.76 -20.39
C PRO A 11 -8.41 5.49 -20.40
N LEU A 12 -7.98 5.04 -21.58
CA LEU A 12 -7.06 3.91 -21.73
C LEU A 12 -5.67 4.20 -21.13
N THR A 13 -5.16 5.43 -21.25
CA THR A 13 -3.86 5.83 -20.69
C THR A 13 -3.89 5.77 -19.17
N ASN A 14 -4.97 6.28 -18.58
CA ASN A 14 -5.18 6.26 -17.13
C ASN A 14 -5.32 4.81 -16.63
N PHE A 15 -6.07 3.99 -17.36
CA PHE A 15 -6.23 2.58 -17.04
C PHE A 15 -4.88 1.83 -17.06
N LEU A 16 -4.11 1.97 -18.15
CA LEU A 16 -2.80 1.32 -18.27
C LEU A 16 -1.82 1.81 -17.19
N PHE A 17 -1.85 3.10 -16.84
CA PHE A 17 -1.05 3.64 -15.75
C PHE A 17 -1.34 2.96 -14.43
N PHE A 18 -2.62 2.88 -14.02
CA PHE A 18 -2.99 2.26 -12.75
C PHE A 18 -2.76 0.74 -12.74
N VAL A 19 -3.08 0.05 -13.84
CA VAL A 19 -2.81 -1.40 -13.97
C VAL A 19 -1.31 -1.67 -13.87
N GLY A 20 -0.48 -0.90 -14.57
CA GLY A 20 0.97 -1.00 -14.48
C GLY A 20 1.48 -0.73 -13.07
N ALA A 21 1.04 0.36 -12.45
CA ALA A 21 1.44 0.72 -11.09
C ALA A 21 1.08 -0.35 -10.06
N ILE A 22 -0.13 -0.89 -10.11
CA ILE A 22 -0.59 -1.97 -9.22
C ILE A 22 0.20 -3.25 -9.51
N GLY A 23 0.32 -3.64 -10.78
CA GLY A 23 1.04 -4.85 -11.18
C GLY A 23 2.50 -4.84 -10.74
N PHE A 24 3.20 -3.72 -10.94
CA PHE A 24 4.58 -3.57 -10.47
C PHE A 24 4.70 -3.60 -8.96
N CYS A 25 3.74 -3.01 -8.23
CA CYS A 25 3.74 -3.06 -6.77
C CYS A 25 3.58 -4.50 -6.23
N VAL A 26 2.83 -5.36 -6.94
CA VAL A 26 2.63 -6.77 -6.57
C VAL A 26 3.84 -7.64 -6.95
N VAL A 27 4.46 -7.38 -8.12
CA VAL A 27 5.57 -8.20 -8.63
C VAL A 27 6.89 -7.87 -7.95
N PHE A 28 7.15 -6.59 -7.65
CA PHE A 28 8.40 -6.16 -7.02
C PHE A 28 8.31 -6.20 -5.50
N GLN A 29 8.85 -7.25 -4.89
CA GLN A 29 8.88 -7.41 -3.43
C GLN A 29 10.05 -6.70 -2.74
N HIS A 30 10.94 -6.02 -3.48
CA HIS A 30 12.07 -5.33 -2.86
C HIS A 30 11.57 -4.08 -2.10
N PRO A 31 11.94 -3.91 -0.81
CA PRO A 31 11.35 -2.89 0.06
C PRO A 31 11.54 -1.46 -0.45
N ALA A 32 12.65 -1.19 -1.16
CA ALA A 32 12.89 0.12 -1.76
C ALA A 32 11.85 0.48 -2.85
N TYR A 33 11.45 -0.47 -3.70
CA TYR A 33 10.45 -0.20 -4.75
C TYR A 33 9.06 0.03 -4.16
N LEU A 34 8.71 -0.74 -3.12
CA LEU A 34 7.47 -0.55 -2.38
C LEU A 34 7.41 0.83 -1.70
N ALA A 35 8.51 1.27 -1.08
CA ALA A 35 8.59 2.60 -0.47
C ALA A 35 8.42 3.74 -1.50
N VAL A 36 9.04 3.59 -2.68
CA VAL A 36 8.86 4.55 -3.79
C VAL A 36 7.42 4.52 -4.31
N GLY A 37 6.82 3.34 -4.45
CA GLY A 37 5.42 3.19 -4.88
C GLY A 37 4.42 3.85 -3.92
N ILE A 38 4.58 3.61 -2.61
CA ILE A 38 3.74 4.21 -1.57
C ILE A 38 3.91 5.73 -1.54
N SER A 39 5.15 6.22 -1.57
CA SER A 39 5.40 7.67 -1.55
C SER A 39 4.83 8.36 -2.79
N GLY A 40 5.00 7.78 -3.98
CA GLY A 40 4.37 8.27 -5.21
C GLY A 40 2.84 8.29 -5.14
N ALA A 41 2.22 7.22 -4.62
CA ALA A 41 0.77 7.15 -4.46
C ALA A 41 0.24 8.19 -3.46
N VAL A 42 0.93 8.38 -2.33
CA VAL A 42 0.56 9.39 -1.31
C VAL A 42 0.69 10.80 -1.87
N VAL A 43 1.82 11.13 -2.52
CA VAL A 43 2.03 12.44 -3.15
C VAL A 43 0.94 12.70 -4.18
N TYR A 44 0.67 11.74 -5.07
CA TYR A 44 -0.37 11.86 -6.09
C TYR A 44 -1.76 12.07 -5.48
N TYR A 45 -2.11 11.30 -4.46
CA TYR A 45 -3.41 11.41 -3.79
C TYR A 45 -3.58 12.77 -3.10
N LEU A 46 -2.53 13.27 -2.46
CA LEU A 46 -2.51 14.59 -1.83
C LEU A 46 -2.56 15.72 -2.85
N LEU A 47 -1.95 15.58 -4.04
CA LEU A 47 -2.10 16.55 -5.12
C LEU A 47 -3.55 16.64 -5.62
N LEU A 48 -4.28 15.52 -5.65
CA LEU A 48 -5.68 15.48 -6.06
C LEU A 48 -6.66 16.00 -5.01
N HIS A 49 -6.48 15.62 -3.74
CA HIS A 49 -7.47 15.85 -2.68
C HIS A 49 -7.03 16.89 -1.64
N GLY A 50 -5.81 17.39 -1.75
CA GLY A 50 -5.21 18.34 -0.81
C GLY A 50 -5.17 17.80 0.62
N ARG A 51 -5.25 18.73 1.58
CA ARG A 51 -5.09 18.46 3.01
C ARG A 51 -6.22 17.58 3.61
N VAL A 52 -7.40 17.57 3.00
CA VAL A 52 -8.52 16.69 3.39
C VAL A 52 -8.22 15.22 3.05
N GLY A 53 -7.41 14.98 2.01
CA GLY A 53 -6.94 13.65 1.66
C GLY A 53 -6.09 13.01 2.78
N LEU A 54 -5.34 13.81 3.55
CA LEU A 54 -4.52 13.28 4.62
C LEU A 54 -5.35 12.56 5.70
N HIS A 55 -6.52 13.09 6.05
CA HIS A 55 -7.40 12.44 7.02
C HIS A 55 -7.93 11.10 6.51
N ARG A 56 -8.23 11.00 5.21
CA ARG A 56 -8.64 9.73 4.58
C ARG A 56 -7.52 8.70 4.56
N LEU A 57 -6.30 9.13 4.25
CA LEU A 57 -5.10 8.29 4.35
C LEU A 57 -4.91 7.75 5.77
N MET A 58 -5.04 8.61 6.79
CA MET A 58 -4.98 8.18 8.18
C MET A 58 -6.11 7.22 8.55
N GLY A 59 -7.30 7.38 7.97
CA GLY A 59 -8.42 6.44 8.13
C GLY A 59 -8.18 5.05 7.55
N MET A 60 -7.26 4.89 6.59
CA MET A 60 -6.89 3.58 6.02
C MET A 60 -5.83 2.86 6.86
N LEU A 61 -5.11 3.60 7.71
CA LEU A 61 -4.02 3.10 8.55
C LEU A 61 -4.47 2.01 9.55
N PRO A 62 -5.64 2.11 10.23
CA PRO A 62 -6.14 1.05 11.09
C PRO A 62 -6.37 -0.27 10.35
N VAL A 63 -6.97 -0.22 9.16
CA VAL A 63 -7.21 -1.42 8.35
C VAL A 63 -5.89 -2.04 7.93
N PHE A 64 -4.93 -1.20 7.49
CA PHE A 64 -3.58 -1.66 7.16
C PHE A 64 -2.91 -2.37 8.35
N LEU A 65 -2.94 -1.77 9.54
CA LEU A 65 -2.36 -2.37 10.75
C LEU A 65 -3.03 -3.69 11.14
N VAL A 66 -4.36 -3.77 11.04
CA VAL A 66 -5.11 -5.01 11.30
C VAL A 66 -4.70 -6.10 10.31
N VAL A 67 -4.69 -5.80 9.01
CA VAL A 67 -4.32 -6.78 7.98
C VAL A 67 -2.86 -7.20 8.12
N SER A 68 -1.94 -6.27 8.33
CA SER A 68 -0.52 -6.57 8.58
C SER A 68 -0.30 -7.37 9.86
N GLY A 69 -1.04 -7.09 10.94
CA GLY A 69 -0.94 -7.88 12.18
C GLY A 69 -1.57 -9.27 12.09
N LEU A 70 -2.59 -9.43 11.23
CA LEU A 70 -3.18 -10.72 10.89
C LEU A 70 -2.32 -11.54 9.92
N ASN A 71 -1.52 -10.88 9.07
CA ASN A 71 -0.69 -11.56 8.07
C ASN A 71 0.26 -12.62 8.67
N PRO A 72 0.97 -12.39 9.80
CA PRO A 72 1.73 -13.42 10.53
C PRO A 72 0.93 -14.62 11.03
N LEU A 73 -0.37 -14.44 11.31
CA LEU A 73 -1.22 -15.52 11.79
C LEU A 73 -1.55 -16.55 10.70
N PHE A 74 -1.46 -16.13 9.43
CA PHE A 74 -1.70 -16.99 8.25
C PHE A 74 -0.42 -17.35 7.50
N ASN A 75 0.60 -16.48 7.52
CA ASN A 75 1.82 -16.64 6.74
C ASN A 75 2.97 -17.10 7.65
N HIS A 76 3.34 -18.38 7.55
CA HIS A 76 4.25 -19.06 8.50
C HIS A 76 5.70 -19.21 7.98
N TYR A 77 6.09 -18.45 6.96
CA TYR A 77 7.37 -18.60 6.27
C TYR A 77 8.55 -17.85 6.89
N GLY A 78 8.40 -17.26 8.08
CA GLY A 78 9.47 -16.49 8.68
C GLY A 78 10.52 -17.34 9.41
N SER A 79 11.79 -17.16 9.06
CA SER A 79 12.90 -17.92 9.64
C SER A 79 13.32 -17.42 11.04
N ARG A 80 12.99 -16.17 11.40
CA ARG A 80 13.33 -15.54 12.69
C ARG A 80 12.09 -15.21 13.52
N ALA A 81 11.81 -16.04 14.52
CA ALA A 81 10.80 -15.77 15.53
C ALA A 81 11.23 -14.62 16.46
N LEU A 82 10.41 -13.59 16.59
CA LEU A 82 10.61 -12.40 17.41
C LEU A 82 9.97 -12.55 18.81
N PHE A 83 8.73 -13.07 18.87
CA PHE A 83 8.05 -13.43 20.12
C PHE A 83 6.99 -14.50 19.85
N THR A 84 6.44 -15.13 20.89
CA THR A 84 5.38 -16.13 20.74
C THR A 84 4.08 -15.57 21.28
N ALA A 85 3.01 -15.52 20.48
CA ALA A 85 1.68 -15.12 20.93
C ALA A 85 0.66 -16.22 20.58
N PHE A 86 -0.26 -16.53 21.50
CA PHE A 86 -1.23 -17.63 21.36
C PHE A 86 -0.60 -19.00 21.04
N GLY A 87 0.61 -19.27 21.55
CA GLY A 87 1.34 -20.50 21.28
C GLY A 87 1.95 -20.58 19.88
N LYS A 88 1.98 -19.48 19.12
CA LYS A 88 2.54 -19.40 17.76
C LYS A 88 3.68 -18.38 17.67
N PRO A 89 4.79 -18.71 16.97
CA PRO A 89 5.90 -17.78 16.79
C PRO A 89 5.51 -16.66 15.81
N TYR A 90 5.53 -15.42 16.28
CA TYR A 90 5.53 -14.22 15.46
C TYR A 90 6.92 -14.02 14.89
N THR A 91 7.04 -13.97 13.56
CA THR A 91 8.33 -13.88 12.87
C THR A 91 8.55 -12.51 12.27
N LEU A 92 9.81 -12.05 12.23
CA LEU A 92 10.19 -10.73 11.68
C LEU A 92 9.77 -10.49 10.22
N GLU A 93 9.55 -11.57 9.48
CA GLU A 93 9.33 -11.55 8.04
C GLU A 93 7.84 -11.53 7.67
N ALA A 94 6.94 -11.55 8.66
CA ALA A 94 5.51 -11.67 8.46
C ALA A 94 4.74 -10.41 8.86
#